data_AF-X0UM76-F1
#
_entry.id   AF-X0UM76-F1
#
_cell.length_a   1.000
_cell.length_b   1.000
_cell.length_c   1.000
_cell.angle_alpha   90.00
_cell.angle_beta   90.00
_cell.angle_gamma   90.00
#
_symmetry.space_group_name_H-M   'P 1'
#
loop_
_entity.id
_entity.type
_entity.pdbx_description
1 polymer ?
#
loop_
_entity_poly.entity_id
_entity_poly.type
_entity_poly.pdbx_seq_one_letter_code
_entity_poly.pdbx_strand_id
1 'polypeptide(L)'
;YQLSIIKRVHGHPEFCVHNFHDYTQAIPGRGHCITTYVGDGNPLPSFEGEPLVVELINDIERVAEHYWGILNEENRVALLVKFIDIDSKRAMIKIINKNI
;
A
#
# COMPACT_ATOMS: atom_id res chain seq x y z
N TYR A 1 -13.62 -0.02 5.37
CA TYR A 1 -13.09 -0.01 3.99
C TYR A 1 -12.66 -1.41 3.62
N GLN A 2 -12.44 -1.68 2.33
CA GLN A 2 -12.10 -3.00 1.84
C GLN A 2 -10.82 -2.94 1.01
N LEU A 3 -9.97 -3.95 1.18
CA LEU A 3 -8.85 -4.23 0.29
C LEU A 3 -9.09 -5.57 -0.38
N SER A 4 -8.58 -5.74 -1.59
CA SER A 4 -8.60 -7.04 -2.26
C SER A 4 -7.32 -7.26 -3.04
N ILE A 5 -6.97 -8.54 -3.21
CA ILE A 5 -5.84 -8.97 -4.03
C ILE A 5 -6.21 -10.22 -4.81
N ILE A 6 -5.86 -10.21 -6.09
CA ILE A 6 -5.92 -11.36 -6.98
C ILE A 6 -4.49 -11.86 -7.18
N LYS A 7 -4.22 -13.11 -6.80
CA LYS A 7 -2.87 -13.70 -6.88
C LYS A 7 -2.92 -15.18 -7.23
N ARG A 8 -1.75 -15.75 -7.55
CA ARG A 8 -1.57 -17.20 -7.71
C ARG A 8 -1.67 -17.92 -6.37
N VAL A 9 -2.21 -19.13 -6.39
CA VAL A 9 -2.25 -19.99 -5.20
C VAL A 9 -0.87 -20.63 -5.02
N HIS A 10 -0.15 -20.32 -3.95
CA HIS A 10 1.17 -20.91 -3.62
C HIS A 10 2.15 -21.04 -4.80
N GLY A 11 2.18 -20.04 -5.70
CA GLY A 11 3.07 -20.03 -6.86
C GLY A 11 2.59 -20.84 -8.08
N HIS A 12 1.46 -21.55 -7.98
CA HIS A 12 0.86 -22.32 -9.07
C HIS A 12 0.26 -21.38 -10.14
N PRO A 13 0.86 -21.27 -11.34
CA PRO A 13 0.37 -20.40 -12.43
C PRO A 13 -1.07 -20.68 -12.85
N GLU A 14 -1.51 -21.92 -12.71
CA GLU A 14 -2.79 -22.44 -13.18
C GLU A 14 -3.95 -22.12 -12.24
N PHE A 15 -3.68 -21.74 -10.98
CA PHE A 15 -4.69 -21.49 -9.97
C PHE A 15 -4.64 -20.05 -9.46
N CYS A 16 -5.81 -19.43 -9.41
CA CYS A 16 -6.00 -18.05 -8.95
C CYS A 16 -6.83 -18.04 -7.66
N VAL A 17 -6.50 -17.12 -6.75
CA VAL A 17 -7.31 -16.79 -5.59
C VAL A 17 -7.60 -15.29 -5.56
N HIS A 18 -8.81 -14.95 -5.13
CA HIS A 18 -9.22 -13.59 -4.86
C HIS A 18 -9.52 -13.46 -3.36
N ASN A 19 -8.67 -12.73 -2.66
CA ASN A 19 -8.84 -12.48 -1.23
C ASN A 19 -9.44 -11.10 -1.02
N PHE A 20 -10.37 -11.02 -0.07
CA PHE A 20 -10.98 -9.78 0.39
C PHE A 20 -10.66 -9.58 1.87
N HIS A 21 -10.32 -8.35 2.23
CA HIS A 21 -10.08 -7.94 3.61
C HIS A 21 -11.02 -6.81 3.96
N ASP A 22 -12.04 -7.13 4.76
CA ASP A 22 -13.12 -6.23 5.12
C ASP A 22 -12.94 -5.62 6.51
N TYR A 23 -12.75 -4.31 6.55
CA TYR A 23 -12.66 -3.53 7.79
C TYR A 23 -13.98 -2.77 8.00
N THR A 24 -14.76 -3.20 9.00
CA THR A 24 -16.05 -2.57 9.32
C THR A 24 -15.89 -1.13 9.81
N GLN A 25 -14.78 -0.82 10.47
CA GLN A 25 -14.45 0.51 10.99
C GLN A 25 -12.98 0.85 10.75
N ALA A 26 -12.69 2.14 10.54
CA ALA A 26 -11.32 2.62 10.49
C ALA A 26 -10.73 2.68 11.90
N ILE A 27 -9.47 2.29 12.02
CA ILE A 27 -8.70 2.40 13.26
C ILE A 27 -7.96 3.75 13.22
N PRO A 28 -8.21 4.69 14.15
CA PRO A 28 -7.54 5.99 14.14
C PRO A 28 -6.01 5.87 14.09
N GLY A 29 -5.38 6.58 13.16
CA GLY A 29 -3.92 6.57 12.97
C GLY A 29 -3.35 5.30 12.31
N ARG A 30 -4.19 4.32 11.92
CA ARG A 30 -3.76 3.07 11.29
C ARG A 30 -4.43 2.83 9.94
N GLY A 31 -3.62 2.44 8.97
CA GLY A 31 -4.03 1.98 7.66
C GLY A 31 -3.64 0.52 7.45
N HIS A 32 -4.08 -0.03 6.33
CA HIS A 32 -3.68 -1.36 5.88
C HIS A 32 -3.12 -1.27 4.46
N CYS A 33 -2.05 -2.01 4.21
CA CYS A 33 -1.31 -2.03 2.95
C CYS A 33 -1.21 -3.46 2.42
N ILE A 34 -1.33 -3.59 1.11
CA ILE A 34 -1.03 -4.83 0.38
C ILE A 34 0.05 -4.51 -0.63
N THR A 35 1.08 -5.35 -0.66
CA THR A 35 2.11 -5.35 -1.71
C THR A 35 1.84 -6.49 -2.68
N THR A 36 2.41 -6.45 -3.89
CA THR A 36 2.31 -7.58 -4.81
C THR A 36 3.18 -8.76 -4.34
N TYR A 37 4.33 -8.46 -3.73
CA TYR A 37 5.33 -9.43 -3.32
C TYR A 37 5.74 -9.21 -1.85
N VAL A 38 6.02 -10.29 -1.12
CA VAL A 38 6.47 -10.22 0.29
C VAL A 38 7.97 -9.98 0.45
N GLY A 39 8.75 -10.17 -0.61
CA GLY A 39 10.20 -9.99 -0.60
C GLY A 39 10.85 -10.46 -1.89
N ASP A 40 12.16 -10.66 -1.84
CA ASP A 40 12.96 -11.15 -2.97
C ASP A 40 12.72 -12.65 -3.24
N GLY A 41 12.97 -13.08 -4.47
CA GLY A 41 12.84 -14.48 -4.89
C GLY A 41 12.77 -14.67 -6.40
N ASN A 42 12.82 -15.92 -6.85
CA ASN A 42 12.68 -16.27 -8.28
C ASN A 42 11.86 -17.57 -8.47
N PRO A 43 10.57 -17.49 -8.85
CA PRO A 43 9.79 -16.26 -9.05
C PRO A 43 9.58 -15.49 -7.74
N LEU A 44 9.25 -14.20 -7.85
CA LEU A 44 8.97 -13.37 -6.66
C LEU A 44 7.80 -13.97 -5.85
N PRO A 45 7.95 -14.13 -4.53
CA PRO A 45 6.91 -14.68 -3.69
C PRO A 45 5.73 -13.71 -3.62
N SER A 46 4.55 -14.17 -4.00
CA SER A 46 3.32 -13.37 -3.92
C SER A 46 2.96 -13.04 -2.47
N PHE A 47 2.25 -11.93 -2.26
CA PHE A 47 1.69 -11.55 -0.96
C PHE A 47 1.04 -12.72 -0.21
N GLU A 48 1.24 -12.85 1.10
CA GLU A 48 0.65 -13.88 1.94
C GLU A 48 0.32 -13.34 3.34
N GLY A 49 -0.76 -13.87 3.94
CA GLY A 49 -1.22 -13.47 5.27
C GLY A 49 -2.15 -12.26 5.27
N GLU A 50 -2.14 -11.55 6.39
CA GLU A 50 -2.96 -10.35 6.63
C GLU A 50 -2.32 -9.08 6.04
N PRO A 51 -3.11 -8.07 5.63
CA PRO A 51 -2.62 -6.77 5.20
C PRO A 51 -1.67 -6.15 6.22
N LEU A 52 -0.60 -5.53 5.74
CA LEU A 52 0.39 -4.87 6.58
C LEU A 52 -0.25 -3.66 7.26
N VAL A 53 -0.15 -3.58 8.58
CA VAL A 53 -0.60 -2.40 9.33
C VAL A 53 0.41 -1.27 9.10
N VAL A 54 -0.07 -0.12 8.66
CA VAL A 54 0.76 1.05 8.36
C VAL A 54 0.28 2.27 9.13
N GLU A 55 1.16 3.25 9.36
CA GLU A 55 0.84 4.47 10.11
C GLU A 55 0.19 5.52 9.21
N LEU A 56 -0.92 6.11 9.65
CA LEU A 56 -1.54 7.23 8.95
C LEU A 56 -1.28 8.52 9.75
N ILE A 57 -0.50 9.41 9.13
CA ILE A 57 -0.18 10.72 9.68
C ILE A 57 -1.19 11.71 9.10
N ASN A 58 -1.74 12.59 9.95
CA ASN A 58 -2.72 13.60 9.53
C ASN A 58 -2.07 14.81 8.82
N ASP A 59 -1.11 14.54 7.94
CA ASP A 59 -0.36 15.53 7.17
C ASP A 59 0.19 14.85 5.91
N ILE A 60 -0.17 15.39 4.74
CA ILE A 60 0.19 14.79 3.45
C ILE A 60 1.70 14.80 3.18
N GLU A 61 2.41 15.84 3.64
CA GLU A 61 3.84 15.98 3.46
C GLU A 61 4.58 14.94 4.29
N ARG A 62 4.20 14.80 5.56
CA ARG A 62 4.79 13.81 6.47
C ARG A 62 4.51 12.37 6.03
N VAL A 63 3.31 12.10 5.51
CA VAL A 63 3.00 10.78 4.90
C VAL A 63 3.94 10.51 3.72
N ALA A 64 4.07 11.47 2.80
CA ALA A 64 4.90 11.29 1.62
C ALA A 64 6.37 11.10 1.97
N GLU A 65 6.93 11.91 2.88
CA GLU A 65 8.31 11.79 3.35
C GLU A 65 8.56 10.44 4.05
N HIS A 66 7.65 10.04 4.94
CA HIS A 66 7.75 8.77 5.67
C HIS A 66 7.78 7.58 4.71
N TYR A 67 6.77 7.44 3.85
CA TYR A 67 6.68 6.29 2.95
C TYR A 67 7.76 6.33 1.87
N TRP A 68 8.11 7.51 1.36
CA TRP A 68 9.23 7.62 0.42
C TRP A 68 10.54 7.15 1.07
N GLY A 69 10.79 7.57 2.32
CA GLY A 69 12.01 7.26 3.07
C GLY A 69 12.19 5.80 3.43
N ILE A 70 11.11 5.05 3.69
CA ILE A 70 11.20 3.62 4.04
C ILE A 70 11.25 2.69 2.83
N LEU A 71 10.87 3.17 1.64
CA LEU A 71 10.98 2.38 0.42
C LEU A 71 12.45 2.17 0.07
N ASN A 72 12.78 0.97 -0.44
CA ASN A 72 14.12 0.66 -0.92
C ASN A 72 14.57 1.71 -1.96
N GLU A 73 15.67 2.40 -1.68
CA GLU A 73 16.13 3.55 -2.47
C GLU A 73 16.55 3.18 -3.90
N GLU A 74 17.09 1.98 -4.10
CA GLU A 74 17.50 1.49 -5.40
C GLU A 74 16.27 1.21 -6.28
N ASN A 75 15.22 0.64 -5.68
CA ASN A 75 14.03 0.16 -6.37
C ASN A 75 12.87 1.19 -6.42
N ARG A 76 12.85 2.22 -5.55
CA ARG A 76 11.76 3.22 -5.54
C ARG A 76 11.84 4.10 -6.79
N VAL A 77 10.71 4.24 -7.48
CA VAL A 77 10.59 5.05 -8.70
C VAL A 77 9.68 6.25 -8.49
N ALA A 78 8.47 6.01 -8.01
CA ALA A 78 7.49 7.05 -7.75
C ALA A 78 6.57 6.69 -6.58
N LEU A 79 6.02 7.71 -5.92
CA LEU A 79 5.03 7.60 -4.86
C LEU A 79 3.93 8.63 -5.09
N LEU A 80 2.67 8.19 -5.00
CA LEU A 80 1.52 9.08 -4.96
C LEU A 80 0.86 8.97 -3.59
N VAL A 81 0.63 10.10 -2.95
CA VAL A 81 -0.16 10.22 -1.73
C VAL A 81 -1.40 11.06 -2.03
N LYS A 82 -2.58 10.53 -1.69
CA LYS A 82 -3.84 11.27 -1.73
C LYS A 82 -4.33 11.47 -0.30
N PHE A 83 -4.59 12.72 0.05
CA PHE A 83 -5.17 13.11 1.32
C PHE A 83 -6.54 13.72 1.09
N ILE A 84 -7.53 13.36 1.92
CA ILE A 84 -8.87 13.92 1.85
C ILE A 84 -9.19 14.50 3.21
N ASP A 85 -9.37 15.82 3.25
CA ASP A 85 -9.84 16.50 4.44
C ASP A 85 -11.34 16.25 4.64
N ILE A 86 -11.73 15.79 5.83
CA ILE A 86 -13.11 15.36 6.10
C ILE A 86 -14.05 16.56 6.19
N ASP A 87 -13.59 17.69 6.73
CA ASP A 87 -14.44 18.85 6.98
C ASP A 87 -14.73 19.62 5.69
N SER A 88 -13.67 19.97 4.95
CA SER A 88 -13.76 20.71 3.70
C SER A 88 -14.05 19.85 2.47
N LYS A 89 -13.95 18.52 2.58
CA LYS A 89 -14.01 17.56 1.46
C LYS A 89 -12.94 17.77 0.38
N ARG A 90 -11.92 18.59 0.66
CA ARG A 90 -10.84 18.88 -0.29
C ARG A 90 -9.94 17.66 -0.41
N ALA A 91 -9.69 17.25 -1.65
CA ALA A 91 -8.66 16.27 -1.97
C ALA A 91 -7.36 16.99 -2.33
N MET A 92 -6.25 16.48 -1.80
CA MET A 92 -4.89 16.90 -2.11
C MET A 92 -4.12 15.69 -2.62
N ILE A 93 -3.27 15.91 -3.62
CA ILE A 93 -2.43 14.87 -4.21
C ILE A 93 -1.00 15.38 -4.17
N LYS A 94 -0.09 14.52 -3.70
CA LYS A 94 1.35 14.72 -3.78
C LYS A 94 1.97 13.56 -4.55
N ILE A 95 2.85 13.89 -5.48
CA ILE A 95 3.57 12.91 -6.29
C ILE A 95 5.06 13.18 -6.11
N ILE A 96 5.82 12.13 -5.84
CA ILE A 96 7.27 12.12 -5.84
C ILE A 96 7.70 11.17 -6.95
N ASN A 97 8.66 11.57 -7.78
CA ASN A 97 9.24 10.74 -8.82
C ASN A 97 10.75 10.96 -8.82
N LYS A 98 11.51 9.86 -8.74
CA LYS A 98 12.98 9.86 -8.69
C LYS A 98 13.61 10.39 -9.98
N ASN A 99 12.89 10.37 -11.09
CA ASN A 99 13.42 10.66 -12.43
C ASN A 99 12.98 12.02 -13.00
N ILE A 100 12.57 12.96 -12.15
CA ILE A 100 12.21 14.34 -12.55
C ILE A 100 13.30 15.30 -12.08
#